data_AF-A0A947JGN5-F1
#
_entry.id   AF-A0A947JGN5-F1
#
_cell.length_a   1.000
_cell.length_b   1.000
_cell.length_c   1.000
_cell.angle_alpha   90.00
_cell.angle_beta   90.00
_cell.angle_gamma   90.00
#
_symmetry.space_group_name_H-M   'P 1'
#
loop_
_entity.id
_entity.type
_entity.pdbx_description
1 polymer ?
#
loop_
_entity_poly.entity_id
_entity_poly.type
_entity_poly.pdbx_seq_one_letter_code
_entity_poly.pdbx_strand_id
1 'polypeptide(L)'
;MSLKMWYKDKIHRHCEGRRPEAILKILFIVWVVLWIGFLARELFVKNNIRDYKNLLTRTLEGKRSYVTGDRLYDFLTYCKTTMPENSAYNIIGMDEGALESRKAVYYLYPNVKTADPDFIIDISQYTIKRVEE
;
A
#
# COMPACT_ATOMS: atom_id res chain seq x y z
N MET A 1 34.63 29.94 57.77
CA MET A 1 34.29 29.29 56.48
C MET A 1 33.17 28.29 56.74
N SER A 2 31.96 28.53 56.25
CA SER A 2 30.74 27.80 56.65
C SER A 2 30.63 26.43 55.97
N LEU A 3 30.23 25.39 56.72
CA LEU A 3 29.99 24.03 56.20
C LEU A 3 29.02 24.02 54.99
N LYS A 4 28.07 24.96 54.96
CA LYS A 4 27.15 25.14 53.81
C LYS A 4 27.88 25.52 52.52
N MET A 5 28.99 26.26 52.62
CA MET A 5 29.79 26.67 51.47
C MET A 5 30.58 25.49 50.89
N TRP A 6 31.16 24.66 51.76
CA TRP A 6 31.89 23.45 51.35
C TRP A 6 30.96 22.40 50.70
N TYR A 7 29.75 22.23 51.23
CA TYR A 7 28.79 21.28 50.68
C TYR A 7 28.26 21.70 49.30
N LYS A 8 27.98 23.00 49.12
CA LYS A 8 27.49 23.55 47.83
C LYS A 8 28.54 23.44 46.73
N ASP A 9 29.80 23.66 47.08
CA ASP A 9 30.94 23.60 46.17
C ASP A 9 31.30 22.16 45.75
N LYS A 10 31.07 21.18 46.65
CA LYS A 10 31.27 19.76 46.36
C LYS A 10 30.20 19.17 45.42
N ILE A 11 28.95 19.64 45.54
CA ILE A 11 27.87 19.24 44.62
C ILE A 11 28.10 19.85 43.23
N HIS A 12 28.52 21.11 43.16
CA HIS A 12 28.80 21.77 41.88
C HIS A 12 29.88 21.03 41.08
N ARG A 13 30.98 20.64 41.74
CA ARG A 13 32.08 19.87 41.13
C ARG A 13 31.69 18.45 40.70
N HIS A 14 30.64 17.86 41.27
CA HIS A 14 30.14 16.54 40.86
C HIS A 14 29.20 16.59 39.66
N CYS A 15 28.55 17.73 39.40
CA CYS A 15 27.71 17.94 38.23
C CYS A 15 28.50 18.37 36.98
N GLU A 16 29.70 18.94 37.16
CA GLU A 16 30.55 19.44 36.06
C GLU A 16 31.21 18.33 35.21
N GLY A 17 31.18 17.07 35.68
CA GLY A 17 31.89 15.96 35.03
C GLY A 17 31.09 15.15 34.00
N ARG A 18 29.75 15.30 33.93
CA ARG A 18 28.93 14.58 32.94
C ARG A 18 28.46 15.52 31.84
N ARG A 19 29.30 15.60 30.81
CA ARG A 19 29.03 16.30 29.55
C ARG A 19 27.71 15.83 28.94
N PRO A 20 26.60 16.59 29.04
CA PRO A 20 25.29 16.17 28.53
C PRO A 20 25.32 15.93 27.01
N GLU A 21 26.25 16.57 26.29
CA GLU A 21 26.46 16.34 24.88
C GLU A 21 26.86 14.90 24.52
N ALA A 22 27.54 14.17 25.41
CA ALA A 22 27.91 12.79 25.16
C ALA A 22 26.70 11.85 25.24
N ILE A 23 25.81 12.10 26.22
CA ILE A 23 24.59 11.30 26.43
C ILE A 23 23.61 11.54 25.28
N LEU A 24 23.44 12.80 24.85
CA LEU A 24 22.58 13.14 23.70
C LEU A 24 23.08 12.51 22.39
N LYS A 25 24.40 12.50 22.16
CA LYS A 25 24.98 11.81 21.00
C LYS A 25 24.70 10.32 21.00
N ILE A 26 24.86 9.65 22.15
CA ILE A 26 24.57 8.22 22.28
C ILE A 26 23.09 7.94 22.02
N LEU A 27 22.18 8.74 22.62
CA LEU A 27 20.74 8.61 22.38
C LEU A 27 20.39 8.83 20.91
N PHE A 28 20.98 9.82 20.26
CA PHE A 28 20.77 10.08 18.84
C PHE A 28 21.27 8.92 17.96
N ILE A 29 22.44 8.35 18.26
CA ILE A 29 22.97 7.19 17.54
C ILE A 29 22.02 5.99 17.70
N VAL A 30 21.58 5.68 18.92
CA VAL A 30 20.63 4.58 19.16
C VAL A 30 19.32 4.82 18.42
N TRP A 31 18.81 6.06 18.43
CA TRP A 31 17.61 6.43 17.69
C TRP A 31 17.78 6.21 16.18
N VAL A 32 18.87 6.69 15.58
CA VAL A 32 19.17 6.46 14.15
C VAL A 32 19.28 4.97 13.83
N VAL A 33 19.98 4.19 14.67
CA VAL A 33 20.12 2.74 14.48
C VAL A 33 18.77 2.03 14.53
N LEU A 34 17.87 2.43 15.44
CA LEU A 34 16.51 1.90 15.50
C LEU A 34 15.73 2.22 14.22
N TRP A 35 15.80 3.45 13.71
CA TRP A 35 15.15 3.83 12.44
C TRP A 35 15.70 3.05 11.25
N ILE A 36 17.02 2.90 11.16
CA ILE A 36 17.65 2.08 10.11
C ILE A 36 17.16 0.63 10.23
N GLY A 37 17.06 0.08 11.45
CA GLY A 37 16.52 -1.25 11.68
C GLY A 37 15.06 -1.41 11.26
N PHE A 38 14.20 -0.43 11.55
CA PHE A 38 12.80 -0.42 11.10
C PHE A 38 12.69 -0.32 9.58
N LEU A 39 13.43 0.57 8.94
CA LEU A 39 13.46 0.73 7.49
C LEU A 39 13.99 -0.53 6.80
N ALA A 40 15.10 -1.09 7.30
CA ALA A 40 15.65 -2.33 6.78
C ALA A 40 14.66 -3.49 6.93
N ARG A 41 13.98 -3.62 8.08
CA ARG A 41 12.95 -4.64 8.27
C ARG A 41 11.81 -4.47 7.27
N GLU A 42 11.33 -3.25 7.05
CA GLU A 42 10.23 -3.00 6.12
C GLU A 42 10.63 -3.25 4.66
N LEU A 43 11.86 -2.91 4.29
CA LEU A 43 12.40 -3.11 2.96
C LEU A 43 12.68 -4.59 2.65
N PHE A 44 13.33 -5.31 3.59
CA PHE A 44 13.82 -6.68 3.34
C PHE A 44 12.87 -7.78 3.84
N VAL A 45 12.16 -7.60 4.95
CA VAL A 45 11.29 -8.66 5.52
C VAL A 45 9.90 -8.65 4.88
N LYS A 46 9.37 -7.49 4.51
CA LYS A 46 8.07 -7.39 3.82
C LYS A 46 8.16 -7.50 2.29
N ASN A 47 9.38 -7.68 1.74
CA ASN A 47 9.62 -7.80 0.28
C ASN A 47 9.14 -6.58 -0.55
N ASN A 48 8.85 -5.45 0.11
CA ASN A 48 8.31 -4.24 -0.51
C ASN A 48 9.27 -3.63 -1.55
N ILE A 49 10.59 -3.86 -1.45
CA ILE A 49 11.55 -3.37 -2.46
C ILE A 49 11.18 -3.86 -3.87
N ARG A 50 10.74 -5.12 -4.00
CA ARG A 50 10.40 -5.69 -5.30
C ARG A 50 9.13 -5.04 -5.85
N ASP A 51 8.17 -4.76 -4.99
CA ASP A 51 6.92 -4.07 -5.32
C ASP A 51 7.16 -2.61 -5.73
N TYR A 52 7.98 -1.88 -4.97
CA TYR A 52 8.38 -0.52 -5.32
C TYR A 52 9.18 -0.47 -6.62
N LYS A 53 10.09 -1.43 -6.84
CA LYS A 53 10.84 -1.54 -8.10
C LYS A 53 9.90 -1.82 -9.27
N ASN A 54 8.95 -2.75 -9.12
CA ASN A 54 7.95 -3.06 -10.14
C ASN A 54 7.04 -1.85 -10.45
N LEU A 55 6.67 -1.06 -9.45
CA LEU A 55 5.89 0.17 -9.63
C LEU A 55 6.68 1.30 -10.30
N LEU A 56 8.01 1.34 -10.13
CA LEU A 56 8.86 2.36 -10.74
C LEU A 56 9.29 2.01 -12.16
N THR A 57 9.52 0.73 -12.47
CA THR A 57 10.03 0.30 -13.79
C THR A 57 8.94 0.00 -14.82
N ARG A 58 7.70 -0.29 -14.40
CA ARG A 58 6.60 -0.58 -15.34
C ARG A 58 6.07 0.70 -16.02
N THR A 59 5.63 0.55 -17.27
CA THR A 59 4.86 1.56 -18.00
C THR A 59 3.54 1.88 -17.27
N LEU A 60 2.88 2.98 -17.62
CA LEU A 60 1.65 3.41 -16.96
C LEU A 60 0.56 2.31 -17.00
N GLU A 61 0.50 1.57 -18.11
CA GLU A 61 -0.32 0.36 -18.31
C GLU A 61 0.06 -0.76 -17.32
N GLY A 62 1.36 -1.07 -17.20
CA GLY A 62 1.84 -2.12 -16.30
C GLY A 62 1.69 -1.78 -14.81
N LYS A 63 1.60 -0.49 -14.45
CA LYS A 63 1.25 -0.07 -13.09
C LYS A 63 -0.23 -0.32 -12.81
N ARG A 64 -1.11 -0.07 -13.79
CA ARG A 64 -2.55 -0.34 -13.69
C ARG A 64 -2.83 -1.83 -13.58
N SER A 65 -2.13 -2.66 -14.36
CA SER A 65 -2.24 -4.12 -14.27
C SER A 65 -1.79 -4.62 -12.90
N TYR A 66 -0.67 -4.10 -12.38
CA TYR A 66 -0.12 -4.49 -11.08
C TYR A 66 -1.09 -4.21 -9.92
N VAL A 67 -1.69 -3.01 -9.88
CA VAL A 67 -2.62 -2.58 -8.81
C VAL A 67 -3.97 -3.29 -8.86
N THR A 68 -4.38 -3.71 -10.05
CA THR A 68 -5.65 -4.44 -10.28
C THR A 68 -5.46 -5.94 -10.12
N GLY A 69 -4.23 -6.44 -10.23
CA GLY A 69 -3.91 -7.85 -10.42
C GLY A 69 -3.82 -8.14 -11.91
N ASP A 70 -2.65 -8.59 -12.38
CA ASP A 70 -2.35 -8.71 -13.83
C ASP A 70 -3.45 -9.50 -14.57
N ARG A 71 -3.95 -10.61 -13.99
CA ARG A 71 -5.01 -11.45 -14.57
C ARG A 71 -6.39 -10.78 -14.62
N LEU A 72 -6.74 -10.02 -13.58
CA LEU A 72 -8.02 -9.30 -13.53
C LEU A 72 -8.01 -8.14 -14.54
N TYR A 73 -6.88 -7.45 -14.66
CA TYR A 73 -6.72 -6.37 -15.64
C TYR A 73 -6.90 -6.85 -17.08
N ASP A 74 -6.24 -7.96 -17.44
CA ASP A 74 -6.35 -8.53 -18.78
C ASP A 74 -7.80 -8.94 -19.09
N PHE A 75 -8.47 -9.58 -18.13
CA PHE A 75 -9.86 -9.98 -18.29
C PHE A 75 -10.82 -8.79 -18.41
N LEU A 76 -10.66 -7.75 -17.59
CA LEU A 76 -11.48 -6.54 -17.69
C LEU A 76 -11.25 -5.80 -19.01
N THR A 77 -10.01 -5.81 -19.51
CA THR A 77 -9.67 -5.26 -20.84
C THR A 77 -10.38 -6.04 -21.94
N TYR A 78 -10.33 -7.38 -21.88
CA TYR A 78 -11.06 -8.24 -22.80
C TYR A 78 -12.57 -8.02 -22.76
N CYS A 79 -13.16 -7.88 -21.56
CA CYS A 79 -14.57 -7.56 -21.37
C CYS A 79 -14.92 -6.24 -22.06
N LYS A 80 -14.11 -5.20 -21.85
CA LYS A 80 -14.31 -3.88 -22.45
C LYS A 80 -14.22 -3.86 -23.97
N THR A 81 -13.35 -4.68 -24.57
CA THR A 81 -13.23 -4.77 -26.03
C THR A 81 -14.31 -5.65 -26.66
N THR A 82 -14.89 -6.57 -25.89
CA THR A 82 -15.90 -7.53 -26.39
C THR A 82 -17.32 -6.98 -26.25
N MET A 83 -17.60 -6.20 -25.20
CA MET A 83 -18.92 -5.63 -24.97
C MET A 83 -19.17 -4.40 -25.83
N PRO A 84 -20.37 -4.27 -26.44
CA PRO A 84 -20.79 -3.03 -27.10
C PRO A 84 -20.80 -1.84 -26.14
N GLU A 85 -20.55 -0.64 -26.65
CA GLU A 85 -20.73 0.59 -25.89
C GLU A 85 -22.18 0.70 -25.39
N ASN A 86 -22.36 1.09 -24.12
CA ASN A 86 -23.65 1.19 -23.42
C ASN A 86 -24.39 -0.12 -23.14
N SER A 87 -23.79 -1.29 -23.38
CA SER A 87 -24.39 -2.55 -22.91
C SER A 87 -24.43 -2.62 -21.38
N ALA A 88 -25.45 -3.29 -20.87
CA ALA A 88 -25.64 -3.49 -19.45
C ALA A 88 -25.02 -4.84 -19.02
N TYR A 89 -24.37 -4.87 -17.85
CA TYR A 89 -23.72 -6.08 -17.36
C TYR A 89 -24.08 -6.39 -15.91
N ASN A 90 -23.82 -7.62 -15.49
CA ASN A 90 -23.78 -7.98 -14.08
C ASN A 90 -22.48 -8.75 -13.79
N ILE A 91 -21.95 -8.55 -12.57
CA ILE A 91 -20.73 -9.22 -12.11
C ILE A 91 -21.13 -10.29 -11.11
N ILE A 92 -20.63 -11.51 -11.32
CA ILE A 92 -20.78 -12.66 -10.43
C ILE A 92 -19.41 -13.25 -10.06
N GLY A 93 -19.38 -14.10 -9.04
CA GLY A 93 -18.16 -14.79 -8.61
C GLY A 93 -17.23 -13.94 -7.74
N MET A 94 -17.70 -12.81 -7.22
CA MET A 94 -16.97 -11.95 -6.29
C MET A 94 -17.93 -11.29 -5.31
N ASP A 95 -17.50 -11.12 -4.07
CA ASP A 95 -18.29 -10.43 -3.04
C ASP A 95 -18.56 -8.97 -3.45
N GLU A 96 -19.80 -8.50 -3.33
CA GLU A 96 -20.17 -7.13 -3.72
C GLU A 96 -19.44 -6.05 -2.89
N GLY A 97 -19.01 -6.41 -1.67
CA GLY A 97 -18.21 -5.56 -0.81
C GLY A 97 -16.70 -5.55 -1.12
N ALA A 98 -16.22 -6.44 -1.99
CA ALA A 98 -14.80 -6.56 -2.28
C ALA A 98 -14.27 -5.33 -3.04
N LEU A 99 -13.05 -4.91 -2.70
CA LEU A 99 -12.38 -3.79 -3.37
C LEU A 99 -12.22 -4.02 -4.88
N GLU A 100 -11.98 -5.27 -5.27
CA GLU A 100 -11.80 -5.69 -6.67
C GLU A 100 -13.07 -5.52 -7.48
N SER A 101 -14.24 -5.80 -6.89
CA SER A 101 -15.56 -5.61 -7.51
C SER A 101 -15.79 -4.14 -7.85
N ARG A 102 -15.47 -3.24 -6.92
CA ARG A 102 -15.56 -1.79 -7.16
C ARG A 102 -14.59 -1.33 -8.25
N LYS A 103 -13.35 -1.82 -8.25
CA LYS A 103 -12.36 -1.51 -9.30
C LYS A 103 -12.86 -1.95 -10.68
N ALA A 104 -13.45 -3.15 -10.78
CA ALA A 104 -14.02 -3.68 -12.01
C ALA A 104 -15.15 -2.78 -12.54
N VAL A 105 -16.07 -2.35 -11.67
CA VAL A 105 -17.17 -1.45 -12.05
C VAL A 105 -16.64 -0.14 -12.64
N TYR A 106 -15.64 0.49 -12.01
CA TYR A 106 -15.04 1.71 -12.53
C TYR A 106 -14.29 1.50 -13.86
N TYR A 107 -13.64 0.36 -14.04
CA TYR A 107 -12.90 0.07 -15.27
C TYR A 107 -13.81 -0.12 -16.49
N LEU A 108 -14.96 -0.74 -16.26
CA LEU A 108 -15.96 -1.05 -17.29
C LEU A 108 -16.84 0.14 -17.67
N TYR A 109 -16.70 1.30 -17.04
CA TYR A 109 -17.39 2.51 -17.48
C TYR A 109 -17.06 2.81 -18.97
N PRO A 110 -18.05 3.14 -19.82
CA PRO A 110 -19.43 3.58 -19.51
C PRO A 110 -20.50 2.49 -19.40
N ASN A 111 -20.16 1.20 -19.50
CA ASN A 111 -21.14 0.12 -19.34
C ASN A 111 -21.76 0.14 -17.93
N VAL A 112 -23.05 -0.18 -17.82
CA VAL A 112 -23.82 0.00 -16.58
C VAL A 112 -24.08 -1.35 -15.90
N LYS A 113 -23.79 -1.44 -14.60
CA LYS A 113 -24.17 -2.61 -13.79
C LYS A 113 -25.69 -2.59 -13.54
N THR A 114 -26.40 -3.65 -13.90
CA THR A 114 -27.86 -3.77 -13.71
C THR A 114 -28.25 -5.19 -13.25
N ALA A 115 -29.46 -5.31 -12.69
CA ALA A 115 -30.05 -6.60 -12.34
C ALA A 115 -30.58 -7.37 -13.56
N ASP A 116 -30.82 -6.67 -14.67
CA ASP A 116 -31.31 -7.23 -15.95
C ASP A 116 -30.26 -6.99 -17.07
N PRO A 117 -29.17 -7.78 -17.10
CA PRO A 117 -28.00 -7.47 -17.92
C PRO A 117 -28.01 -8.13 -19.30
N ASP A 118 -27.41 -7.47 -20.28
CA ASP A 118 -27.09 -8.10 -21.58
C ASP A 118 -25.91 -9.10 -21.46
N PHE A 119 -25.01 -8.85 -20.50
CA PHE A 119 -23.81 -9.66 -20.27
C PHE A 119 -23.61 -10.05 -18.80
N ILE A 120 -23.25 -11.31 -18.57
CA ILE A 120 -22.82 -11.81 -17.26
C ILE A 120 -21.31 -12.00 -17.27
N ILE A 121 -20.63 -11.28 -16.37
CA ILE A 121 -19.19 -11.34 -16.16
C ILE A 121 -18.92 -12.19 -14.93
N ASP A 122 -18.37 -13.38 -15.12
CA ASP A 122 -17.93 -14.25 -14.03
C ASP A 122 -16.44 -14.06 -13.76
N ILE A 123 -16.13 -13.37 -12.65
CA ILE A 123 -14.75 -13.09 -12.25
C ILE A 123 -14.07 -14.32 -11.65
N SER A 124 -14.81 -15.27 -11.09
CA SER A 124 -14.24 -16.50 -10.52
C SER A 124 -13.68 -17.42 -11.60
N GLN A 125 -14.34 -17.45 -12.76
CA GLN A 125 -13.95 -18.27 -13.91
C GLN A 125 -13.27 -17.48 -15.02
N TYR A 126 -13.23 -16.14 -14.94
CA TYR A 126 -12.80 -15.24 -16.01
C TYR A 126 -13.54 -15.51 -17.33
N THR A 127 -14.87 -15.54 -17.26
CA THR A 127 -15.73 -15.75 -18.45
C THR A 127 -16.75 -14.64 -18.60
N ILE A 128 -17.09 -14.32 -19.85
CA ILE A 128 -18.19 -13.42 -20.19
C ILE A 128 -19.22 -14.20 -21.00
N LYS A 129 -20.49 -14.06 -20.66
CA LYS A 129 -21.61 -14.71 -21.35
C LYS A 129 -22.63 -13.65 -21.74
N ARG A 130 -23.13 -13.73 -22.96
CA ARG A 130 -24.30 -12.94 -23.37
C ARG A 130 -25.56 -13.62 -22.83
N VAL A 131 -26.47 -12.84 -22.27
CA VAL A 131 -27.81 -13.31 -21.93
C VAL A 131 -28.61 -13.28 -23.24
N GLU A 132 -28.89 -14.46 -23.79
CA GLU A 132 -29.82 -14.59 -24.90
C GLU A 132 -31.24 -14.64 -24.31
N GLU A 133 -32.12 -13.73 -24.74
CA GLU A 133 -33.56 -13.77 -24.44
C GLU A 133 -34.24 -15.02 -25.03
#